data_AF-A9GD03-F1
#
_entry.id   AF-A9GD03-F1
#
_cell.length_a   1.000
_cell.length_b   1.000
_cell.length_c   1.000
_cell.angle_alpha   90.00
_cell.angle_beta   90.00
_cell.angle_gamma   90.00
#
_symmetry.space_group_name_H-M   'P 1'
#
loop_
_entity.id
_entity.type
_entity.pdbx_description
1 polymer ?
#
loop_
_entity_poly.entity_id
_entity_poly.type
_entity_poly.pdbx_seq_one_letter_code
_entity_poly.pdbx_strand_id
1 'polypeptide(L)'
;MKLGARLTTHAFSAGAAGISLIVQPLPGSDQLFVIPIQYLLAASLAKERGTSLSKPAWSQVHQLIWGGGALRLMIGLTLGLIPLAGAVTNAITALVTTEYLGHYVDRALDNPDEPPPALSIQDILDSITSLFTTRAR
;
A
#
# COMPACT_ATOMS: atom_id res chain seq x y z
N MET A 1 6.67 -14.69 -4.61
CA MET A 1 5.21 -14.84 -4.41
C MET A 1 4.63 -16.08 -5.05
N LYS A 2 4.25 -17.03 -4.18
CA LYS A 2 3.48 -18.23 -4.53
C LYS A 2 2.07 -17.85 -5.01
N LEU A 3 1.40 -18.77 -5.72
CA LEU A 3 0.08 -18.51 -6.31
C LEU A 3 -0.97 -18.10 -5.27
N GLY A 4 -1.01 -18.77 -4.10
CA GLY A 4 -1.92 -18.41 -3.00
C GLY A 4 -1.74 -16.97 -2.53
N ALA A 5 -0.50 -16.60 -2.18
CA ALA A 5 -0.14 -15.24 -1.77
C ALA A 5 -0.47 -14.17 -2.84
N ARG A 6 -0.36 -14.51 -4.14
CA ARG A 6 -0.78 -13.63 -5.24
C ARG A 6 -2.29 -13.38 -5.22
N LEU A 7 -3.08 -14.44 -5.13
CA LEU A 7 -4.55 -14.33 -5.08
C LEU A 7 -5.01 -13.55 -3.86
N THR A 8 -4.43 -13.83 -2.69
CA THR A 8 -4.73 -13.09 -1.45
C THR A 8 -4.37 -11.63 -1.58
N THR A 9 -3.17 -11.30 -2.10
CA THR A 9 -2.77 -9.91 -2.30
C THR A 9 -3.74 -9.19 -3.24
N HIS A 10 -4.05 -9.75 -4.41
CA HIS A 10 -4.99 -9.14 -5.35
C HIS A 10 -6.40 -8.94 -4.76
N ALA A 11 -6.90 -9.90 -3.98
CA ALA A 11 -8.22 -9.79 -3.34
C ALA A 11 -8.26 -8.64 -2.32
N PHE A 12 -7.22 -8.49 -1.51
CA PHE A 12 -7.09 -7.40 -0.56
C PHE A 12 -6.87 -6.05 -1.26
N SER A 13 -6.05 -6.01 -2.32
CA SER A 13 -5.84 -4.82 -3.14
C SER A 13 -7.14 -4.35 -3.79
N ALA A 14 -7.93 -5.26 -4.35
CA ALA A 14 -9.24 -4.95 -4.95
C ALA A 14 -10.24 -4.48 -3.88
N GLY A 15 -10.27 -5.12 -2.71
CA GLY A 15 -11.11 -4.72 -1.59
C GLY A 15 -10.76 -3.32 -1.07
N ALA A 16 -9.47 -3.02 -0.88
CA ALA A 16 -8.99 -1.71 -0.48
C ALA A 16 -9.40 -0.63 -1.51
N ALA A 17 -9.19 -0.91 -2.81
CA ALA A 17 -9.57 0.00 -3.89
C ALA A 17 -11.08 0.27 -3.93
N GLY A 18 -11.90 -0.77 -3.81
CA GLY A 18 -13.35 -0.67 -3.80
C GLY A 18 -13.87 0.16 -2.63
N ILE A 19 -13.36 -0.08 -1.42
CA ILE A 19 -13.72 0.72 -0.25
C ILE A 19 -13.26 2.17 -0.39
N SER A 20 -12.04 2.38 -0.88
CA SER A 20 -11.52 3.72 -1.16
C SER A 20 -12.32 4.49 -2.20
N LEU A 21 -13.01 3.80 -3.12
CA LEU A 21 -13.91 4.44 -4.08
C LEU A 21 -15.27 4.81 -3.44
N ILE A 22 -15.78 3.96 -2.54
CA ILE A 22 -17.13 4.10 -1.94
C ILE A 22 -17.14 5.09 -0.76
N VAL A 23 -16.10 5.05 0.09
CA VAL A 23 -16.08 5.77 1.37
C VAL A 23 -15.72 7.25 1.22
N GLN A 24 -15.46 7.73 -0.01
CA GLN A 24 -15.01 9.09 -0.26
C GLN A 24 -16.12 10.08 -0.61
N PRO A 25 -16.51 10.91 0.37
CA PRO A 25 -16.76 12.33 0.12
C PRO A 25 -15.73 13.24 0.81
N LEU A 26 -14.94 12.72 1.76
CA LEU A 26 -13.92 13.46 2.52
C LEU A 26 -12.52 12.87 2.29
N PRO A 27 -11.49 13.68 2.02
CA PRO A 27 -10.11 13.21 1.94
C PRO A 27 -9.70 12.47 3.22
N GLY A 28 -9.27 11.21 3.09
CA GLY A 28 -8.74 10.43 4.21
C GLY A 28 -9.74 9.61 5.02
N SER A 29 -11.06 9.72 4.79
CA SER A 29 -12.06 8.92 5.50
C SER A 29 -11.88 7.41 5.29
N ASP A 30 -11.44 7.02 4.11
CA ASP A 30 -11.22 5.62 3.72
C ASP A 30 -10.04 4.96 4.45
N GLN A 31 -9.16 5.73 5.07
CA GLN A 31 -8.01 5.20 5.80
C GLN A 31 -8.41 4.39 7.03
N LEU A 32 -9.56 4.71 7.62
CA LEU A 32 -10.16 3.93 8.71
C LEU A 32 -10.42 2.47 8.32
N PHE A 33 -10.53 2.18 7.03
CA PHE A 33 -10.77 0.83 6.51
C PHE A 33 -9.54 0.25 5.82
N VAL A 34 -8.85 1.05 4.99
CA VAL A 34 -7.68 0.58 4.24
C VAL A 34 -6.53 0.17 5.16
N ILE A 35 -6.29 0.90 6.26
CA ILE A 35 -5.22 0.57 7.21
C ILE A 35 -5.48 -0.80 7.86
N PRO A 36 -6.66 -1.08 8.45
CA PRO A 36 -6.99 -2.43 8.94
C PRO A 36 -6.87 -3.52 7.86
N ILE A 37 -7.33 -3.26 6.64
CA ILE A 37 -7.24 -4.22 5.52
C ILE A 37 -5.78 -4.57 5.23
N GLN A 38 -4.89 -3.58 5.24
CA GLN A 38 -3.46 -3.80 5.01
C GLN A 38 -2.79 -4.60 6.14
N TYR A 39 -3.17 -4.38 7.40
CA TYR A 39 -2.72 -5.26 8.49
C TYR A 39 -3.25 -6.68 8.35
N LEU A 40 -4.52 -6.84 7.97
CA LEU A 40 -5.12 -8.15 7.74
C LEU A 40 -4.46 -8.88 6.57
N LEU A 41 -4.06 -8.18 5.52
CA LEU A 41 -3.26 -8.75 4.42
C LEU A 41 -1.94 -9.31 4.97
N ALA A 42 -1.18 -8.50 5.73
CA ALA A 42 0.09 -8.94 6.29
C ALA A 42 -0.07 -10.17 7.20
N ALA A 43 -1.10 -10.18 8.05
CA ALA A 43 -1.42 -11.31 8.92
C ALA A 43 -1.86 -12.56 8.13
N SER A 44 -2.64 -12.38 7.06
CA SER A 44 -3.11 -13.49 6.21
C SER A 44 -1.95 -14.14 5.46
N LEU A 45 -1.04 -13.36 4.91
CA LEU A 45 0.17 -13.87 4.25
C LEU A 45 1.09 -14.61 5.23
N ALA A 46 1.29 -14.07 6.43
CA ALA A 46 2.05 -14.76 7.49
C ALA A 46 1.41 -16.12 7.84
N LYS A 47 0.08 -16.15 8.01
CA LYS A 47 -0.67 -17.38 8.28
C LYS A 47 -0.55 -18.40 7.15
N GLU A 48 -0.66 -17.98 5.89
CA GLU A 48 -0.49 -18.87 4.72
C GLU A 48 0.92 -19.47 4.63
N ARG A 49 1.93 -18.71 5.05
CA ARG A 49 3.33 -19.18 5.07
C ARG A 49 3.66 -20.01 6.30
N GLY A 50 2.77 -20.08 7.29
CA GLY A 50 3.01 -20.79 8.56
C GLY A 50 4.16 -20.19 9.38
N THR A 51 4.53 -18.94 9.13
CA THR A 51 5.65 -18.25 9.79
C THR A 51 5.25 -16.82 10.15
N SER A 52 5.92 -16.25 11.14
CA SER A 52 5.71 -14.86 11.55
C SER A 52 6.74 -13.92 10.92
N LEU A 53 6.33 -12.68 10.69
CA LEU A 53 7.27 -11.62 10.36
C LEU A 53 8.18 -11.34 11.57
N SER A 54 9.47 -11.14 11.31
CA SER A 54 10.42 -10.68 12.31
C SER A 54 10.05 -9.29 12.81
N LYS A 55 10.49 -8.92 14.03
CA LYS A 55 10.23 -7.60 14.60
C LYS A 55 10.71 -6.45 13.69
N PRO A 56 11.90 -6.52 13.05
CA PRO A 56 12.32 -5.52 12.06
C PRO A 56 11.39 -5.45 10.86
N ALA A 57 10.96 -6.60 10.31
CA ALA A 57 10.04 -6.64 9.18
C ALA A 57 8.67 -6.01 9.52
N TRP A 58 8.16 -6.24 10.74
CA TRP A 58 6.94 -5.60 11.22
C TRP A 58 7.04 -4.07 11.31
N SER A 59 8.20 -3.55 11.74
CA SER A 59 8.42 -2.09 11.76
C SER A 59 8.31 -1.49 10.36
N GLN A 60 8.84 -2.18 9.37
CA GLN A 60 8.79 -1.73 7.97
C GLN A 60 7.39 -1.86 7.38
N VAL A 61 6.67 -2.96 7.67
CA VAL A 61 5.24 -3.09 7.33
C VAL A 61 4.44 -1.93 7.90
N HIS A 62 4.65 -1.58 9.16
CA HIS A 62 3.99 -0.45 9.81
C HIS A 62 4.28 0.88 9.10
N GLN A 63 5.54 1.11 8.72
CA GLN A 63 5.94 2.29 7.96
C GLN A 63 5.30 2.34 6.57
N LEU A 64 5.18 1.21 5.86
CA LEU A 64 4.52 1.15 4.56
C LEU A 64 3.02 1.45 4.66
N ILE A 65 2.35 0.91 5.68
CA ILE A 65 0.92 1.12 5.91
C ILE A 65 0.65 2.60 6.21
N TRP A 66 1.35 3.18 7.18
CA TRP A 66 1.15 4.57 7.57
C TRP A 66 1.72 5.57 6.56
N GLY A 67 2.84 5.25 5.93
CA GLY A 67 3.42 6.04 4.84
C GLY A 67 2.52 6.07 3.61
N GLY A 68 1.94 4.93 3.23
CA GLY A 68 0.92 4.85 2.19
C GLY A 68 -0.36 5.60 2.56
N GLY A 69 -0.77 5.58 3.84
CA GLY A 69 -1.83 6.43 4.36
C GLY A 69 -1.54 7.93 4.21
N ALA A 70 -0.36 8.38 4.65
CA ALA A 70 0.06 9.77 4.53
C ALA A 70 0.13 10.22 3.06
N LEU A 71 0.67 9.40 2.16
CA LEU A 71 0.72 9.68 0.73
C LEU A 71 -0.70 9.89 0.16
N ARG A 72 -1.65 9.02 0.51
CA ARG A 72 -3.05 9.16 0.09
C ARG A 72 -3.72 10.40 0.65
N LEU A 73 -3.41 10.81 1.89
CA LEU A 73 -3.89 12.10 2.41
C LEU A 73 -3.37 13.27 1.56
N MET A 74 -2.06 13.29 1.26
CA MET A 74 -1.47 14.37 0.48
C MET A 74 -2.03 14.43 -0.94
N ILE A 75 -2.19 13.28 -1.59
CA ILE A 75 -2.81 13.19 -2.92
C ILE A 75 -4.28 13.60 -2.85
N GLY A 76 -5.02 13.14 -1.85
CA GLY A 76 -6.43 13.51 -1.64
C GLY A 76 -6.62 15.00 -1.40
N LEU A 77 -5.72 15.66 -0.67
CA LEU A 77 -5.76 17.10 -0.43
C LEU A 77 -5.39 17.94 -1.67
N THR A 78 -4.59 17.40 -2.59
CA THR A 78 -4.17 18.11 -3.81
C THR A 78 -5.12 17.89 -4.98
N LEU A 79 -5.58 16.66 -5.20
CA LEU A 79 -6.41 16.27 -6.35
C LEU A 79 -7.91 16.11 -5.99
N GLY A 80 -8.27 16.07 -4.71
CA GLY A 80 -9.65 15.90 -4.25
C GLY A 80 -10.60 17.07 -4.55
N LEU A 81 -10.09 18.16 -5.13
CA LEU A 81 -10.90 19.28 -5.61
C LEU A 81 -11.78 18.90 -6.82
N ILE A 82 -11.46 17.81 -7.53
CA ILE A 82 -12.28 17.24 -8.60
C ILE A 82 -12.86 15.91 -8.09
N PRO A 83 -14.16 15.83 -7.75
CA PRO A 83 -14.72 14.68 -7.02
C PRO A 83 -14.45 13.32 -7.67
N LEU A 84 -14.64 13.20 -8.99
CA LEU A 84 -14.43 11.94 -9.70
C LEU A 84 -12.94 11.59 -9.86
N ALA A 85 -12.08 12.58 -10.12
CA ALA A 85 -10.65 12.35 -10.25
C ALA A 85 -10.00 12.01 -8.90
N GLY A 86 -10.46 12.63 -7.82
CA GLY A 86 -10.04 12.32 -6.45
C GLY A 86 -10.39 10.88 -6.06
N ALA A 87 -11.63 10.46 -6.30
CA ALA A 87 -12.09 9.10 -6.00
C ALA A 87 -11.31 8.03 -6.77
N VAL A 88 -11.11 8.23 -8.08
CA VAL A 88 -10.33 7.31 -8.92
C VAL A 88 -8.87 7.27 -8.47
N THR A 89 -8.25 8.43 -8.23
CA THR A 89 -6.85 8.48 -7.81
C THR A 89 -6.64 7.81 -6.46
N ASN A 90 -7.55 8.02 -5.51
CA ASN A 90 -7.45 7.39 -4.21
C ASN A 90 -7.64 5.86 -4.29
N ALA A 91 -8.59 5.39 -5.09
CA ALA A 91 -8.78 3.96 -5.33
C ALA A 91 -7.53 3.31 -5.96
N ILE A 92 -6.94 3.95 -6.97
CA ILE A 92 -5.68 3.48 -7.59
C ILE A 92 -4.55 3.47 -6.57
N THR A 93 -4.42 4.52 -5.76
CA THR A 93 -3.34 4.60 -4.76
C THR A 93 -3.52 3.53 -3.67
N ALA A 94 -4.76 3.28 -3.23
CA ALA A 94 -5.06 2.19 -2.29
C ALA A 94 -4.74 0.81 -2.88
N LEU A 95 -5.07 0.59 -4.15
CA LEU A 95 -4.71 -0.63 -4.88
C LEU A 95 -3.18 -0.82 -4.90
N VAL A 96 -2.45 0.19 -5.37
CA VAL A 96 -0.99 0.12 -5.55
C VAL A 96 -0.27 -0.06 -4.22
N THR A 97 -0.65 0.70 -3.19
CA THR A 97 -0.02 0.59 -1.86
C THR A 97 -0.28 -0.76 -1.20
N THR A 98 -1.48 -1.33 -1.38
CA THR A 98 -1.82 -2.65 -0.83
C THR A 98 -1.11 -3.78 -1.60
N GLU A 99 -1.00 -3.66 -2.92
CA GLU A 99 -0.28 -4.63 -3.75
C GLU A 99 1.22 -4.62 -3.43
N TYR A 100 1.81 -3.43 -3.31
CA TYR A 100 3.19 -3.26 -2.90
C TYR A 100 3.46 -3.86 -1.52
N LEU A 101 2.55 -3.62 -0.56
CA LEU A 101 2.65 -4.20 0.77
C LEU A 101 2.63 -5.74 0.72
N GLY A 102 1.74 -6.35 -0.06
CA GLY A 102 1.68 -7.81 -0.21
C GLY A 102 2.99 -8.37 -0.76
N HIS A 103 3.57 -7.73 -1.77
CA HIS A 103 4.89 -8.10 -2.30
C HIS A 103 6.02 -7.94 -1.29
N TYR A 104 6.00 -6.88 -0.50
CA TYR A 104 6.99 -6.66 0.55
C TYR A 104 6.90 -7.76 1.62
N VAL A 105 5.69 -8.03 2.13
CA VAL A 105 5.44 -9.05 3.16
C VAL A 105 5.85 -10.42 2.67
N ASP A 106 5.45 -10.80 1.45
CA ASP A 106 5.82 -12.10 0.88
C ASP A 106 7.35 -12.28 0.79
N ARG A 107 8.09 -11.25 0.39
CA ARG A 107 9.56 -11.31 0.36
C ARG A 107 10.18 -11.37 1.75
N ALA A 108 9.65 -10.60 2.71
CA ALA A 108 10.12 -10.62 4.10
C ALA A 108 9.84 -11.96 4.79
N LEU A 109 8.79 -12.68 4.36
CA LEU A 109 8.50 -14.04 4.82
C LEU A 109 9.37 -15.10 4.13
N ASP A 110 9.78 -14.88 2.88
CA ASP A 110 10.71 -15.77 2.17
C ASP A 110 12.16 -15.61 2.67
N ASN A 111 12.56 -14.41 3.10
CA ASN A 111 13.90 -14.10 3.63
C ASN A 111 13.80 -13.35 4.98
N PRO A 112 13.56 -14.06 6.10
CA PRO A 112 13.29 -13.43 7.39
C PRO A 112 14.49 -12.71 8.02
N ASP A 113 15.71 -13.14 7.68
CA ASP A 113 16.96 -12.58 8.23
C ASP A 113 17.42 -11.32 7.48
N GLU A 114 16.97 -11.15 6.24
CA GLU A 114 17.29 -10.02 5.38
C GLU A 114 16.01 -9.48 4.72
N PRO A 115 15.12 -8.83 5.51
CA PRO A 115 13.92 -8.25 4.95
C PRO A 115 14.30 -7.20 3.91
N PRO A 116 13.51 -7.04 2.82
CA PRO A 116 13.77 -6.00 1.83
C PRO A 116 13.89 -4.64 2.52
N PRO A 117 14.74 -3.71 2.05
CA PRO A 117 14.73 -2.37 2.58
C PRO A 117 13.36 -1.73 2.35
N ALA A 118 12.81 -1.09 3.38
CA ALA A 118 11.60 -0.27 3.24
C ALA A 118 11.90 0.83 2.24
N LEU A 119 11.00 1.03 1.26
CA LEU A 119 11.05 2.20 0.39
C LEU A 119 11.00 3.43 1.30
N SER A 120 12.06 4.22 1.29
CA SER A 120 12.08 5.48 1.99
C SER A 120 11.06 6.41 1.32
N ILE A 121 10.48 7.33 2.09
CA ILE A 121 9.62 8.38 1.50
C ILE A 121 10.41 9.17 0.44
N GLN A 122 11.73 9.32 0.61
CA GLN A 122 12.60 9.95 -0.40
C GLN A 122 12.65 9.10 -1.67
N ASP A 123 12.74 7.77 -1.57
CA ASP A 123 12.78 6.89 -2.75
C ASP A 123 11.46 6.97 -3.54
N ILE A 124 10.34 7.12 -2.82
CA ILE A 124 9.01 7.33 -3.42
C ILE A 124 8.93 8.71 -4.08
N LEU A 125 9.38 9.76 -3.39
CA LEU A 125 9.39 11.12 -3.91
C LEU A 125 10.33 11.25 -5.12
N ASP A 126 11.49 10.62 -5.08
CA ASP A 126 12.47 10.60 -6.18
C ASP A 126 11.91 9.83 -7.37
N SER A 127 11.25 8.68 -7.14
CA SER A 127 10.58 7.92 -8.18
C SER A 127 9.47 8.75 -8.84
N ILE A 128 8.64 9.44 -8.07
CA ILE A 128 7.59 10.33 -8.59
C ILE A 128 8.21 11.50 -9.37
N THR A 129 9.24 12.15 -8.81
CA THR A 129 9.91 13.29 -9.44
C THR A 129 10.60 12.89 -10.74
N SER A 130 11.17 11.68 -10.80
CA SER A 130 11.79 11.13 -12.02
C SER A 130 10.79 10.93 -13.16
N LEU A 131 9.54 10.55 -12.84
CA LEU A 131 8.46 10.40 -13.84
C LEU A 131 8.05 11.74 -14.47
N PHE A 132 8.11 12.84 -13.71
CA PHE A 132 7.80 14.18 -14.23
C PHE A 132 8.98 14.83 -14.94
N THR A 133 10.21 14.57 -14.51
CA THR A 133 11.43 15.12 -15.13
C THR A 133 11.84 14.37 -16.40
N THR A 134 11.60 13.06 -16.48
CA THR A 134 11.84 12.27 -17.71
C THR A 134 10.89 12.67 -18.84
N ARG A 135 9.70 13.20 -18.52
CA ARG A 135 8.71 13.69 -19.50
C ARG A 135 9.03 15.06 -20.09
N ALA A 136 10.10 15.72 -19.63
CA ALA A 136 10.54 17.05 -20.08
C ALA A 136 11.71 17.01 -21.09
N ARG A 137 12.04 15.83 -21.64
CA ARG A 137 12.93 15.64 -22.80
C ARG A 137 12.18 14.87 -23.89
#